data_AF-A0A372IG33-F1
#
_entry.id   AF-A0A372IG33-F1
#
_cell.length_a   1.000
_cell.length_b   1.000
_cell.length_c   1.000
_cell.angle_alpha   90.00
_cell.angle_beta   90.00
_cell.angle_gamma   90.00
#
_symmetry.space_group_name_H-M   'P 1'
#
loop_
_entity.id
_entity.type
_entity.pdbx_description
1 polymer ?
#
loop_
_entity_poly.entity_id
_entity_poly.type
_entity_poly.pdbx_seq_one_letter_code
_entity_poly.pdbx_strand_id
1 'polypeptide(L)'
;MVRLLLLCLALTACVPAGGELAAPATGLTGSYSRQVVISDHPHHVLYGHVVDVTDGDVRVRALIVSHRRDGVHRLRFYEAWSGARALPYRRMNRRLGCTHGHCRNDAVGMILLGDGMIARATQQGFCASLVGPTGRIEIHAPPNLFTGLSQAP
;
A
#
# COMPACT_ATOMS: atom_id res chain seq x y z
N MET A 1 -24.45 -29.27 -11.89
CA MET A 1 -23.90 -28.56 -10.70
C MET A 1 -22.38 -28.37 -10.76
N VAL A 2 -21.58 -29.32 -11.26
CA VAL A 2 -20.12 -29.17 -11.43
C VAL A 2 -19.71 -28.00 -12.34
N ARG A 3 -20.45 -27.73 -13.42
CA ARG A 3 -20.18 -26.61 -14.34
C ARG A 3 -20.34 -25.21 -13.73
N LEU A 4 -21.19 -25.05 -12.71
CA LEU A 4 -21.41 -23.77 -12.03
C LEU A 4 -20.25 -23.45 -11.08
N LEU A 5 -19.67 -24.48 -10.44
CA LEU A 5 -18.49 -24.35 -9.57
C LEU A 5 -17.24 -23.89 -10.35
N LEU A 6 -17.07 -24.38 -11.57
CA LEU A 6 -15.97 -24.00 -12.47
C LEU A 6 -16.05 -22.54 -12.92
N LEU A 7 -17.26 -22.00 -13.15
CA LEU A 7 -17.43 -20.58 -13.47
C LEU A 7 -17.09 -19.66 -12.28
N CYS A 8 -17.43 -20.08 -11.05
CA CYS A 8 -17.08 -19.31 -9.85
C CYS A 8 -15.55 -19.23 -9.61
N LEU A 9 -14.80 -20.28 -9.99
CA LEU A 9 -13.33 -20.31 -9.90
C LEU A 9 -12.65 -19.43 -10.97
N ALA A 10 -13.27 -19.26 -12.14
CA ALA A 10 -12.73 -18.38 -13.18
C ALA A 10 -12.93 -16.89 -12.85
N LEU A 11 -13.96 -16.55 -12.07
CA LEU A 11 -14.30 -15.17 -11.68
C LEU A 11 -13.51 -14.65 -10.47
N THR A 12 -12.81 -15.50 -9.72
CA THR A 12 -11.91 -15.06 -8.63
C THR A 12 -10.54 -14.58 -9.14
N ALA A 13 -10.26 -14.71 -10.43
CA ALA A 13 -8.99 -14.31 -11.06
C ALA A 13 -8.82 -12.79 -11.27
N CYS A 14 -9.82 -11.96 -10.94
CA CYS A 14 -9.78 -10.51 -11.17
C CYS A 14 -9.52 -9.69 -9.89
N VAL A 15 -8.69 -10.18 -8.97
CA VAL A 15 -8.06 -9.29 -7.98
C VAL A 15 -6.76 -8.81 -8.61
N PRO A 16 -6.57 -7.49 -8.88
CA PRO A 16 -5.39 -7.01 -9.59
C PRO A 16 -4.13 -7.41 -8.82
N ALA A 17 -3.37 -8.31 -9.42
CA ALA A 17 -2.13 -8.87 -8.91
C ALA A 17 -0.99 -7.85 -9.13
N GLY A 18 -1.08 -6.69 -8.48
CA GLY A 18 -0.17 -5.57 -8.77
C GLY A 18 -0.23 -5.14 -10.24
N GLY A 19 0.76 -4.36 -10.67
CA GLY A 19 0.87 -3.93 -12.05
C GLY A 19 2.11 -3.09 -12.31
N GLU A 20 2.30 -2.76 -13.58
CA GLU A 20 3.32 -1.81 -14.02
C GLU A 20 2.74 -0.40 -14.05
N LEU A 21 3.59 0.57 -13.72
CA LEU A 21 3.33 1.99 -13.88
C LEU A 21 4.19 2.47 -15.05
N ALA A 22 3.57 2.91 -16.13
CA ALA A 22 4.24 3.63 -17.19
C ALA A 22 3.42 4.87 -17.51
N ALA A 23 3.96 6.05 -17.22
CA ALA A 23 3.33 7.33 -17.50
C ALA A 23 4.25 8.17 -18.39
N PRO A 24 4.21 7.97 -19.72
CA PRO A 24 5.11 8.63 -20.67
C PRO A 24 5.08 10.15 -20.58
N ALA A 25 3.91 10.73 -20.27
CA ALA A 25 3.72 12.16 -20.10
C ALA A 25 4.51 12.77 -18.92
N THR A 26 4.90 11.94 -17.95
CA THR A 26 5.64 12.36 -16.74
C THR A 26 7.03 11.76 -16.65
N GLY A 27 7.43 10.89 -17.59
CA GLY A 27 8.69 10.13 -17.50
C GLY A 27 8.72 9.03 -16.43
N LEU A 28 7.69 8.94 -15.57
CA LEU A 28 7.61 7.95 -14.49
C LEU A 28 7.41 6.54 -15.03
N THR A 29 8.27 5.63 -14.59
CA THR A 29 8.15 4.19 -14.79
C THR A 29 8.21 3.46 -13.46
N GLY A 30 7.71 2.23 -13.38
CA GLY A 30 7.75 1.49 -12.12
C GLY A 30 6.79 0.33 -12.05
N SER A 31 6.58 -0.13 -10.83
CA SER A 31 5.62 -1.18 -10.50
C SER A 31 4.92 -0.90 -9.18
N TYR A 32 3.80 -1.57 -8.97
CA TYR A 32 3.10 -1.55 -7.70
C TYR A 32 2.60 -2.95 -7.35
N SER A 33 2.60 -3.28 -6.06
CA SER A 33 2.06 -4.52 -5.56
C SER A 33 0.53 -4.50 -5.56
N ARG A 34 -0.10 -5.68 -5.43
CA ARG A 34 -1.51 -5.75 -5.05
C ARG A 34 -1.77 -5.03 -3.73
N GLN A 35 -3.01 -4.57 -3.51
CA GLN A 35 -3.45 -4.12 -2.19
C GLN A 35 -3.80 -5.29 -1.29
N VAL A 36 -3.33 -5.22 -0.04
CA VAL A 36 -3.63 -6.18 1.02
C VAL A 36 -4.15 -5.45 2.26
N VAL A 37 -4.92 -6.13 3.10
CA VAL A 37 -5.31 -5.57 4.41
C VAL A 37 -4.07 -5.49 5.28
N ILE A 38 -3.82 -4.32 5.86
CA ILE A 38 -2.70 -4.07 6.80
C ILE A 38 -3.18 -3.71 8.20
N SER A 39 -4.47 -3.40 8.37
CA SER A 39 -5.14 -3.33 9.67
C SER A 39 -6.60 -3.64 9.47
N ASP A 40 -7.13 -4.56 10.29
CA ASP A 40 -8.52 -4.98 10.26
C ASP A 40 -9.17 -4.64 11.61
N HIS A 41 -9.75 -3.44 11.70
CA HIS A 41 -10.42 -2.96 12.90
C HIS A 41 -11.94 -2.93 12.67
N PRO A 42 -12.78 -3.21 13.68
CA PRO A 42 -14.24 -3.26 13.52
C PRO A 42 -14.88 -2.02 12.88
N HIS A 43 -14.24 -0.86 13.01
CA HIS A 43 -14.72 0.43 12.49
C HIS A 43 -13.91 1.00 11.33
N HIS A 44 -12.80 0.36 10.95
CA HIS A 44 -11.98 0.83 9.85
C HIS A 44 -11.07 -0.27 9.33
N VAL A 45 -10.94 -0.36 8.01
CA VAL A 45 -10.01 -1.29 7.37
C VAL A 45 -8.98 -0.48 6.60
N LEU A 46 -7.71 -0.70 6.93
CA LEU A 46 -6.59 -0.12 6.20
C LEU A 46 -6.03 -1.14 5.22
N TYR A 47 -5.76 -0.65 4.01
CA TYR A 47 -5.11 -1.39 2.95
C TYR A 47 -3.72 -0.82 2.70
N GLY A 48 -2.79 -1.69 2.38
CA GLY A 48 -1.43 -1.34 2.00
C GLY A 48 -1.12 -1.91 0.62
N HIS A 49 -0.43 -1.12 -0.20
CA HIS A 49 0.32 -1.62 -1.33
C HIS A 49 1.63 -0.86 -1.42
N VAL A 50 2.64 -1.47 -2.01
CA VAL A 50 3.94 -0.85 -2.19
C VAL A 50 4.08 -0.41 -3.64
N VAL A 51 4.71 0.74 -3.84
CA VAL A 51 5.10 1.25 -5.16
C VAL A 51 6.61 1.31 -5.23
N ASP A 52 7.14 1.11 -6.43
CA ASP A 52 8.52 1.31 -6.79
C ASP A 52 8.54 2.07 -8.11
N VAL A 53 8.86 3.35 -8.02
CA VAL A 53 8.74 4.30 -9.12
C VAL A 53 10.08 4.94 -9.37
N THR A 54 10.44 5.08 -10.64
CA THR A 54 11.66 5.74 -11.09
C THR A 54 11.28 6.95 -11.94
N ASP A 55 11.94 8.08 -11.67
CA ASP A 55 11.90 9.33 -12.42
C ASP A 55 13.34 9.71 -12.80
N GLY A 56 13.76 9.35 -14.02
CA GLY A 56 15.17 9.43 -14.42
C GLY A 56 16.07 8.61 -13.49
N ASP A 57 16.97 9.28 -12.76
CA ASP A 57 17.87 8.64 -11.79
C ASP A 57 17.28 8.54 -10.37
N VAL A 58 16.09 9.10 -10.14
CA VAL A 58 15.46 9.12 -8.82
C VAL A 58 14.51 7.93 -8.69
N ARG A 59 14.85 7.00 -7.79
CA ARG A 59 13.98 5.88 -7.43
C ARG A 59 13.30 6.12 -6.08
N VAL A 60 11.98 6.03 -6.06
CA VAL A 60 11.13 6.17 -4.87
C VAL A 60 10.38 4.87 -4.62
N ARG A 61 10.58 4.30 -3.43
CA ARG A 61 9.81 3.17 -2.95
C ARG A 61 9.00 3.58 -1.73
N ALA A 62 7.73 3.21 -1.71
CA ALA A 62 6.84 3.65 -0.64
C ALA A 62 5.72 2.65 -0.36
N LEU A 63 5.40 2.44 0.92
CA LEU A 63 4.16 1.79 1.33
C LEU A 63 3.04 2.84 1.31
N ILE A 64 2.11 2.69 0.38
CA ILE A 64 0.90 3.50 0.31
C ILE A 64 -0.13 2.91 1.29
N VAL A 65 -0.62 3.75 2.19
CA VAL A 65 -1.69 3.42 3.14
C VAL A 65 -2.99 3.99 2.60
N SER A 66 -3.98 3.12 2.44
CA SER A 66 -5.32 3.45 1.97
C SER A 66 -6.36 3.05 3.01
N HIS A 67 -7.48 3.76 3.04
CA HIS A 67 -8.58 3.50 3.96
C HIS A 67 -9.82 3.08 3.17
N ARG A 68 -10.40 1.93 3.52
CA ARG A 68 -11.73 1.56 3.05
C ARG A 68 -12.77 2.24 3.93
N ARG A 69 -13.48 3.20 3.34
CA ARG A 69 -14.51 3.94 4.05
C ARG A 69 -15.70 3.03 4.40
N ASP A 70 -16.12 3.11 5.65
CA ASP A 70 -17.39 2.60 6.17
C ASP A 70 -18.55 3.60 5.98
N GLY A 71 -18.23 4.82 5.52
CA GLY A 71 -19.18 5.92 5.35
C GLY A 71 -19.21 6.91 6.52
N VAL A 72 -18.74 6.50 7.70
CA VAL A 72 -18.88 7.25 8.96
C VAL A 72 -17.54 7.84 9.39
N HIS A 73 -16.50 7.02 9.52
CA HIS A 73 -15.22 7.45 10.10
C HIS A 73 -14.26 7.99 9.05
N ARG A 74 -13.50 9.03 9.43
CA ARG A 74 -12.49 9.65 8.56
C ARG A 74 -11.13 9.60 9.25
N LEU A 75 -10.31 8.62 8.87
CA LEU A 75 -8.95 8.49 9.39
C LEU A 75 -8.03 9.59 8.87
N ARG A 76 -7.22 10.13 9.76
CA ARG A 76 -6.19 11.14 9.49
C ARG A 76 -4.97 10.81 10.31
N PHE A 77 -3.82 10.74 9.65
CA PHE A 77 -2.53 10.51 10.28
C PHE A 77 -1.56 11.62 9.89
N TYR A 78 -0.65 11.91 10.79
CA TYR A 78 0.43 12.88 10.60
C TYR A 78 1.80 12.24 10.69
N GLU A 79 1.89 11.11 11.39
CA GLU A 79 3.15 10.45 11.68
C GLU A 79 3.02 8.94 11.54
N ALA A 80 4.15 8.28 11.27
CA ALA A 80 4.29 6.84 11.37
C ALA A 80 5.52 6.51 12.21
N TRP A 81 5.44 5.47 13.03
CA TRP A 81 6.49 5.07 13.96
C TRP A 81 6.75 3.57 13.85
N SER A 82 8.01 3.15 14.01
CA SER A 82 8.37 1.74 14.22
C SER A 82 9.14 1.64 15.53
N GLY A 83 8.50 1.09 16.57
CA GLY A 83 9.00 1.20 17.93
C GLY A 83 9.15 2.68 18.34
N ALA A 84 10.36 3.06 18.74
CA ALA A 84 10.70 4.44 19.13
C ALA A 84 11.24 5.31 17.96
N ARG A 85 11.23 4.79 16.72
CA ARG A 85 11.76 5.50 15.55
C ARG A 85 10.66 6.09 14.68
N ALA A 86 10.72 7.39 14.42
CA ALA A 86 9.87 8.03 13.43
C ALA A 86 10.22 7.55 12.01
N LEU A 87 9.20 7.24 11.23
CA LEU A 87 9.30 6.84 9.84
C LEU A 87 9.00 8.03 8.93
N PRO A 88 9.52 8.07 7.69
CA PRO A 88 9.26 9.16 6.76
C PRO A 88 7.84 9.07 6.19
N TYR A 89 6.87 9.53 6.97
CA TYR A 89 5.46 9.56 6.61
C TYR A 89 5.11 10.84 5.87
N ARG A 90 4.36 10.71 4.78
CA ARG A 90 3.75 11.82 4.06
C ARG A 90 2.26 11.59 3.96
N ARG A 91 1.49 12.53 4.50
CA ARG A 91 0.04 12.56 4.34
C ARG A 91 -0.29 12.85 2.87
N MET A 92 -1.23 12.10 2.31
CA MET A 92 -1.72 12.33 0.95
C MET A 92 -3.04 13.10 0.97
N ASN A 93 -3.23 13.96 -0.03
CA ASN A 93 -4.46 14.70 -0.18
C ASN A 93 -5.53 13.82 -0.85
N ARG A 94 -6.75 13.84 -0.32
CA ARG A 94 -7.80 12.85 -0.63
C ARG A 94 -8.43 12.99 -2.02
N ARG A 95 -7.95 13.92 -2.85
CA ARG A 95 -8.48 14.20 -4.20
C ARG A 95 -7.81 13.36 -5.30
N LEU A 96 -6.91 12.45 -4.93
CA LEU A 96 -6.13 11.66 -5.88
C LEU A 96 -6.94 10.57 -6.61
N GLY A 97 -8.21 10.38 -6.27
CA GLY A 97 -9.07 9.40 -6.94
C GLY A 97 -8.53 7.97 -6.82
N CYS A 98 -8.59 7.21 -7.91
CA CYS A 98 -8.02 5.87 -7.96
C CYS A 98 -6.49 5.92 -7.92
N THR A 99 -5.87 5.32 -6.91
CA THR A 99 -4.41 5.18 -6.90
C THR A 99 -4.02 3.81 -7.44
N HIS A 100 -3.27 3.76 -8.55
CA HIS A 100 -2.74 2.50 -9.12
C HIS A 100 -3.84 1.46 -9.41
N GLY A 101 -4.97 1.91 -9.95
CA GLY A 101 -6.14 1.05 -10.22
C GLY A 101 -7.01 0.74 -9.00
N HIS A 102 -6.64 1.20 -7.80
CA HIS A 102 -7.41 0.99 -6.57
C HIS A 102 -8.39 2.15 -6.33
N CYS A 103 -9.58 2.07 -6.92
CA CYS A 103 -10.61 3.11 -6.81
C CYS A 103 -11.45 3.05 -5.53
N ARG A 104 -11.50 1.89 -4.87
CA ARG A 104 -12.39 1.66 -3.73
C ARG A 104 -11.83 2.15 -2.40
N ASN A 105 -10.51 2.34 -2.31
CA ASN A 105 -9.81 2.64 -1.08
C ASN A 105 -9.08 3.99 -1.23
N ASP A 106 -9.39 4.95 -0.36
CA ASP A 106 -8.82 6.29 -0.45
C ASP A 106 -7.40 6.29 0.11
N ALA A 107 -6.40 6.73 -0.67
CA ALA A 107 -5.05 6.92 -0.15
C ALA A 107 -5.05 8.01 0.95
N VAL A 108 -4.59 7.64 2.14
CA VAL A 108 -4.52 8.55 3.31
C VAL A 108 -3.11 9.05 3.57
N GLY A 109 -2.10 8.29 3.13
CA GLY A 109 -0.70 8.70 3.17
C GLY A 109 0.23 7.60 2.70
N MET A 110 1.52 7.86 2.81
CA MET A 110 2.56 6.93 2.41
C MET A 110 3.75 6.97 3.37
N ILE A 111 4.45 5.85 3.51
CA ILE A 111 5.71 5.75 4.23
C ILE A 111 6.80 5.48 3.20
N LEU A 112 7.78 6.38 3.09
CA LEU A 112 8.93 6.17 2.21
C LEU A 112 9.83 5.07 2.77
N LEU A 113 10.26 4.15 1.91
CA LEU A 113 11.02 2.96 2.26
C LEU A 113 12.43 3.06 1.66
N GLY A 114 13.44 3.07 2.53
CA GLY A 114 14.84 2.90 2.11
C GLY A 114 15.22 1.43 1.95
N ASP A 115 16.38 1.15 1.34
CA ASP A 115 16.84 -0.22 1.06
C ASP A 115 16.84 -1.13 2.29
N GLY A 116 17.37 -0.64 3.42
CA GLY A 116 17.40 -1.41 4.66
C GLY A 116 16.00 -1.73 5.20
N MET A 117 15.01 -0.87 4.95
CA MET A 117 13.63 -1.14 5.35
C MET A 117 13.00 -2.22 4.47
N ILE A 118 13.24 -2.17 3.16
CA ILE A 118 12.72 -3.15 2.21
C ILE A 118 13.35 -4.51 2.44
N ALA A 119 14.68 -4.58 2.56
CA ALA A 119 15.39 -5.83 2.83
C ALA A 119 14.84 -6.52 4.09
N ARG A 120 14.60 -5.77 5.16
CA ARG A 120 13.98 -6.29 6.37
C ARG A 120 12.51 -6.67 6.16
N ALA A 121 11.75 -5.83 5.47
CA ALA A 121 10.33 -6.05 5.23
C ALA A 121 10.06 -7.28 4.37
N THR A 122 10.91 -7.59 3.39
CA THR A 122 10.84 -8.82 2.59
C THR A 122 11.01 -10.08 3.46
N GLN A 123 11.78 -10.01 4.54
CA GLN A 123 12.02 -11.14 5.43
C GLN A 123 10.96 -11.29 6.54
N GLN A 124 10.54 -10.17 7.13
CA GLN A 124 9.77 -10.14 8.39
C GLN A 124 8.40 -9.49 8.24
N GLY A 125 8.11 -8.89 7.10
CA GLY A 125 7.02 -7.94 6.96
C GLY A 125 7.38 -6.59 7.56
N PHE A 126 6.43 -5.66 7.49
CA PHE A 126 6.60 -4.29 7.96
C PHE A 126 5.54 -3.98 9.02
N CYS A 127 6.00 -3.55 10.20
CA CYS A 127 5.13 -3.13 11.29
C CYS A 127 5.38 -1.67 11.61
N ALA A 128 4.30 -0.90 11.72
CA ALA A 128 4.35 0.51 12.07
C ALA A 128 3.07 0.95 12.78
N SER A 129 3.16 2.05 13.50
CA SER A 129 2.04 2.70 14.16
C SER A 129 1.77 4.03 13.49
N LEU A 130 0.56 4.20 12.96
CA LEU A 130 0.09 5.45 12.37
C LEU A 130 -0.54 6.30 13.46
N VAL A 131 -0.11 7.55 13.59
CA VAL A 131 -0.55 8.45 14.67
C VAL A 131 -1.20 9.70 14.09
N GLY A 132 -2.33 10.09 14.65
CA GLY A 132 -3.05 11.31 14.30
C GLY A 132 -4.22 11.61 15.25
N PRO A 133 -5.15 12.51 14.87
CA PRO A 133 -6.26 12.93 15.73
C PRO A 133 -7.22 11.79 16.07
N THR A 134 -7.26 10.76 15.23
CA THR A 134 -8.09 9.57 15.43
C THR A 134 -7.42 8.54 16.36
N GLY A 135 -6.28 8.88 16.95
CA GLY A 135 -5.50 8.02 17.81
C GLY A 135 -4.35 7.32 17.09
N ARG A 136 -3.95 6.19 17.65
CA ARG A 136 -2.85 5.34 17.17
C ARG A 136 -3.43 4.05 16.59
N ILE A 137 -3.05 3.72 15.36
CA ILE A 137 -3.46 2.49 14.67
C ILE A 137 -2.20 1.72 14.28
N GLU A 138 -2.09 0.49 14.74
CA GLU A 138 -1.02 -0.42 14.33
C GLU A 138 -1.33 -0.99 12.94
N ILE A 139 -0.32 -1.04 12.08
CA ILE A 139 -0.39 -1.66 10.76
C ILE A 139 0.67 -2.76 10.64
N HIS A 140 0.29 -3.84 9.98
CA HIS A 140 1.18 -4.92 9.60
C HIS A 140 1.02 -5.23 8.11
N ALA A 141 2.06 -4.93 7.32
CA ALA A 141 2.15 -5.36 5.93
C ALA A 141 2.93 -6.69 5.85
N PRO A 142 2.39 -7.72 5.17
CA PRO A 142 3.02 -9.03 5.11
C PRO A 142 4.30 -9.01 4.23
N PRO A 143 5.28 -9.90 4.48
CA PRO A 143 6.56 -9.88 3.78
C PRO A 143 6.45 -10.02 2.26
N ASN A 144 5.49 -10.81 1.79
CA ASN A 144 5.24 -11.02 0.36
C ASN A 144 4.80 -9.76 -0.39
N LEU A 145 4.41 -8.69 0.31
CA LEU A 145 4.10 -7.40 -0.30
C LEU A 145 5.36 -6.69 -0.84
N PHE A 146 6.53 -7.07 -0.31
CA PHE A 146 7.82 -6.44 -0.63
C PHE A 146 8.66 -7.28 -1.60
N THR A 147 8.24 -8.52 -1.88
CA THR A 147 8.90 -9.40 -2.85
C THR A 147 8.81 -8.81 -4.26
N GLY A 148 9.92 -8.83 -5.00
CA GLY A 148 10.01 -8.23 -6.34
C GLY A 148 10.48 -6.76 -6.36
N LEU A 149 10.39 -6.05 -5.23
CA LEU A 149 10.93 -4.68 -5.09
C LEU A 149 12.42 -4.66 -4.73
N SER A 150 12.93 -5.81 -4.31
CA SER A 150 14.34 -6.03 -3.95
C SER A 150 15.25 -6.20 -5.18
N GLN A 151 14.70 -6.23 -6.39
CA GLN A 151 15.47 -6.43 -7.61
C GLN A 151 15.40 -5.17 -8.47
N ALA A 152 16.47 -4.40 -8.45
CA ALA A 152 16.99 -3.79 -9.68
C ALA A 152 18.44 -4.27 -9.81
N PRO A 153 19.00 -4.33 -11.03
CA PRO A 153 20.44 -4.55 -11.23
C PRO A 153 21.31 -3.56 -10.44
#